data_AF-A0A941KJT7-F1
#
_entry.id   AF-A0A941KJT7-F1
#
_cell.length_a   1.000
_cell.length_b   1.000
_cell.length_c   1.000
_cell.angle_alpha   90.00
_cell.angle_beta   90.00
_cell.angle_gamma   90.00
#
_symmetry.space_group_name_H-M   'P 1'
#
loop_
_entity.id
_entity.type
_entity.pdbx_description
1 polymer ?
#
loop_
_entity_poly.entity_id
_entity_poly.type
_entity_poly.pdbx_seq_one_letter_code
_entity_poly.pdbx_strand_id
1 'polypeptide(L)'
;MRFSDPLLSAAILLLLAGTASAQTEVTREQAFAAMASIGLDGADGAAFTFAESRFDNGDIVFENVIVAGVGPEVNADSLSLDRDPKTPPPAGNGLVGGDLLIEEARFVAPRLDEAGDFDVEAVHLRGLVQTSTTANESFEVESLLIEGMSDALADMVVMAITRPSEDISEEMMEGQDIRLARFEMNGMRATGSDPQFTDMDFFIERIAIDYDDTTRLGSGVMQNLVLSGRTAESGPIDIGMQEIRLDGLNSELIGQWASALEAEDEQGFLESYFETSMLRPQDLFSDFAIEGISLIGSGMIISLDELSMMNLRAGELNRSRTILDGLRLSPDADNPRGLMVSAALAQIGYERLDLSGEFNNVYDVEAGRIWTEGENYYRLQDGFRIDFEADLAGYDRLAELMGASTQIDQDDPQATQAFGAELLGALVLHRLSLSLTDEGILDRVVANMSASQQMSEEDVRAQLGWTTGTMAMGATQVFGTGPALQLNSALVEFFANGGRLDIELEPQSPTSLGEMMQSDPKTGGIDLSSAGFSASYSNESD
;
A
#
# COMPACT_ATOMS: atom_id res chain seq x y z
N MET A 1 -14.64 -11.33 -8.59
CA MET A 1 -14.01 -11.71 -9.87
C MET A 1 -12.82 -12.62 -9.60
N ARG A 2 -12.71 -13.76 -10.28
CA ARG A 2 -11.38 -14.28 -10.64
C ARG A 2 -11.11 -13.66 -12.00
N PHE A 3 -10.31 -12.60 -12.05
CA PHE A 3 -9.72 -12.16 -13.31
C PHE A 3 -8.71 -13.24 -13.69
N SER A 4 -9.16 -14.29 -14.35
CA SER A 4 -8.28 -15.34 -14.91
C SER A 4 -7.73 -14.90 -16.25
N ASP A 5 -7.38 -13.61 -16.38
CA ASP A 5 -6.83 -13.07 -17.62
C ASP A 5 -5.30 -13.25 -17.62
N PRO A 6 -4.73 -13.85 -18.67
CA PRO A 6 -3.29 -14.03 -18.81
C PRO A 6 -2.53 -12.68 -18.84
N LEU A 7 -3.19 -11.57 -19.21
CA LEU A 7 -2.63 -10.22 -19.18
C LEU A 7 -2.48 -9.65 -17.75
N LEU A 8 -3.42 -9.95 -16.85
CA LEU A 8 -3.30 -9.56 -15.43
C LEU A 8 -2.23 -10.42 -14.73
N SER A 9 -2.11 -11.69 -15.15
CA SER A 9 -1.04 -12.59 -14.71
C SER A 9 0.32 -12.09 -15.20
N ALA A 10 0.44 -11.67 -16.47
CA ALA A 10 1.64 -11.04 -17.02
C ALA A 10 2.03 -9.75 -16.27
N ALA A 11 1.06 -8.93 -15.87
CA ALA A 11 1.31 -7.72 -15.07
C ALA A 11 1.84 -8.03 -13.64
N ILE A 12 1.37 -9.11 -13.00
CA ILE A 12 1.88 -9.59 -11.70
C ILE A 12 3.26 -10.25 -11.86
N LEU A 13 3.52 -10.93 -12.99
CA LEU A 13 4.81 -11.54 -13.36
C LEU A 13 5.95 -10.52 -13.48
N LEU A 14 5.64 -9.25 -13.77
CA LEU A 14 6.62 -8.21 -14.10
C LEU A 14 7.31 -7.55 -12.89
N LEU A 15 7.12 -8.07 -11.67
CA LEU A 15 7.65 -7.52 -10.41
C LEU A 15 9.07 -8.01 -10.01
N LEU A 16 9.70 -8.92 -10.76
CA LEU A 16 10.90 -9.64 -10.32
C LEU A 16 12.02 -9.68 -11.37
N ALA A 17 12.61 -8.53 -11.74
CA ALA A 17 13.43 -8.53 -12.96
C ALA A 17 14.37 -7.31 -13.11
N GLY A 18 15.69 -7.45 -13.40
CA GLY A 18 16.66 -6.30 -13.41
C GLY A 18 17.85 -6.24 -14.42
N THR A 19 18.14 -5.00 -14.87
CA THR A 19 19.32 -4.38 -15.58
C THR A 19 19.44 -4.42 -17.12
N ALA A 20 19.93 -3.28 -17.66
CA ALA A 20 19.90 -2.84 -19.06
C ALA A 20 21.14 -3.21 -19.92
N SER A 21 20.92 -3.35 -21.23
CA SER A 21 21.96 -3.53 -22.26
C SER A 21 22.09 -2.31 -23.19
N ALA A 22 23.23 -2.18 -23.88
CA ALA A 22 23.50 -1.08 -24.81
C ALA A 22 23.00 -1.39 -26.22
N GLN A 23 22.49 -0.36 -26.90
CA GLN A 23 21.97 -0.43 -28.28
C GLN A 23 23.01 -1.02 -29.25
N THR A 24 22.66 -2.14 -29.88
CA THR A 24 23.51 -2.84 -30.84
C THR A 24 22.93 -2.68 -32.26
N GLU A 25 23.76 -2.32 -33.24
CA GLU A 25 23.30 -2.23 -34.64
C GLU A 25 22.92 -3.63 -35.19
N VAL A 26 21.66 -3.79 -35.61
CA VAL A 26 21.15 -5.03 -36.22
C VAL A 26 20.83 -4.82 -37.69
N THR A 27 21.28 -5.73 -38.55
CA THR A 27 20.94 -5.69 -39.98
C THR A 27 19.54 -6.23 -40.25
N ARG A 28 18.92 -5.79 -41.36
CA ARG A 28 17.62 -6.29 -41.80
C ARG A 28 17.54 -7.82 -41.86
N GLU A 29 18.57 -8.47 -42.40
CA GLU A 29 18.58 -9.93 -42.56
C GLU A 29 18.57 -10.65 -41.21
N GLN A 30 19.35 -10.16 -40.24
CA GLN A 30 19.38 -10.69 -38.87
C GLN A 30 18.05 -10.51 -38.17
N ALA A 31 17.45 -9.33 -38.29
CA ALA A 31 16.16 -9.03 -37.66
C ALA A 31 15.05 -9.95 -38.17
N PHE A 32 14.91 -10.11 -39.49
CA PHE A 32 13.89 -11.01 -40.05
C PHE A 32 14.18 -12.49 -39.74
N ALA A 33 15.45 -12.90 -39.65
CA ALA A 33 15.80 -14.26 -39.22
C ALA A 33 15.39 -14.52 -37.76
N ALA A 34 15.56 -13.54 -36.88
CA ALA A 34 15.12 -13.62 -35.48
C ALA A 34 13.59 -13.71 -35.37
N MET A 35 12.85 -12.88 -36.12
CA MET A 35 11.38 -12.97 -36.10
C MET A 35 10.87 -14.31 -36.67
N ALA A 36 11.56 -14.86 -37.67
CA ALA A 36 11.21 -16.17 -38.22
C ALA A 36 11.48 -17.32 -37.24
N SER A 37 12.50 -17.24 -36.37
CA SER A 37 12.80 -18.30 -35.40
C SER A 37 11.67 -18.46 -34.37
N ILE A 38 10.98 -17.37 -34.06
CA ILE A 38 9.84 -17.32 -33.14
C ILE A 38 8.48 -17.41 -33.86
N GLY A 39 8.45 -17.67 -35.16
CA GLY A 39 7.21 -17.84 -35.92
C GLY A 39 6.44 -16.54 -36.19
N LEU A 40 7.09 -15.37 -36.11
CA LEU A 40 6.54 -14.06 -36.43
C LEU A 40 6.97 -13.57 -37.83
N ASP A 41 7.00 -14.47 -38.82
CA ASP A 41 7.38 -14.16 -40.22
C ASP A 41 6.19 -13.95 -41.17
N GLY A 42 4.96 -14.12 -40.67
CA GLY A 42 3.73 -13.97 -41.44
C GLY A 42 3.34 -15.20 -42.27
N ALA A 43 3.87 -16.39 -41.97
CA ALA A 43 3.39 -17.63 -42.57
C ALA A 43 1.96 -17.98 -42.14
N ASP A 44 1.11 -18.36 -43.10
CA ASP A 44 -0.32 -18.65 -42.90
C ASP A 44 -0.56 -19.73 -41.83
N GLY A 45 -1.29 -19.39 -40.75
CA GLY A 45 -1.80 -20.34 -39.75
C GLY A 45 -1.45 -20.07 -38.27
N ALA A 46 -0.82 -18.94 -37.95
CA ALA A 46 -0.38 -18.63 -36.58
C ALA A 46 -1.45 -17.88 -35.74
N ALA A 47 -1.33 -17.99 -34.42
CA ALA A 47 -2.10 -17.18 -33.46
C ALA A 47 -1.82 -15.68 -33.60
N PHE A 48 -0.71 -15.30 -34.25
CA PHE A 48 -0.31 -13.92 -34.52
C PHE A 48 -0.40 -13.61 -36.02
N THR A 49 -1.20 -12.63 -36.40
CA THR A 49 -1.32 -12.15 -37.79
C THR A 49 -1.19 -10.63 -37.84
N PHE A 50 -0.77 -10.07 -38.98
CA PHE A 50 -0.59 -8.64 -39.16
C PHE A 50 -0.87 -8.22 -40.60
N ALA A 51 -1.22 -6.93 -40.80
CA ALA A 51 -1.51 -6.40 -42.13
C ALA A 51 -0.23 -6.04 -42.90
N GLU A 52 0.71 -5.38 -42.22
CA GLU A 52 1.98 -4.92 -42.79
C GLU A 52 3.14 -5.16 -41.81
N SER A 53 4.34 -5.39 -42.36
CA SER A 53 5.59 -5.40 -41.59
C SER A 53 6.63 -4.52 -42.28
N ARG A 54 7.42 -3.80 -41.48
CA ARG A 54 8.53 -2.97 -41.96
C ARG A 54 9.76 -3.10 -41.08
N PHE A 55 10.92 -2.83 -41.67
CA PHE A 55 12.20 -2.70 -40.97
C PHE A 55 12.64 -1.24 -41.00
N ASP A 56 12.88 -0.65 -39.83
CA ASP A 56 13.25 0.76 -39.67
C ASP A 56 14.37 0.91 -38.64
N ASN A 57 15.57 1.31 -39.08
CA ASN A 57 16.74 1.59 -38.24
C ASN A 57 17.11 0.49 -37.21
N GLY A 58 16.92 -0.79 -37.55
CA GLY A 58 17.19 -1.91 -36.65
C GLY A 58 15.93 -2.53 -36.05
N ASP A 59 14.81 -1.83 -36.07
CA ASP A 59 13.54 -2.30 -35.52
C ASP A 59 12.73 -3.08 -36.55
N ILE A 60 11.90 -4.02 -36.07
CA ILE A 60 10.79 -4.58 -36.82
C ILE A 60 9.48 -4.06 -36.25
N VAL A 61 8.63 -3.54 -37.14
CA VAL A 61 7.33 -2.99 -36.79
C VAL A 61 6.25 -3.73 -37.57
N PHE A 62 5.26 -4.26 -36.85
CA PHE A 62 4.03 -4.81 -37.41
C PHE A 62 2.87 -3.85 -37.17
N GLU A 63 2.00 -3.70 -38.15
CA GLU A 63 0.80 -2.86 -38.06
C GLU A 63 -0.48 -3.71 -38.16
N ASN A 64 -1.49 -3.32 -37.37
CA ASN A 64 -2.79 -3.99 -37.27
C ASN A 64 -2.64 -5.49 -36.97
N VAL A 65 -1.98 -5.78 -35.85
CA VAL A 65 -1.73 -7.13 -35.36
C VAL A 65 -2.99 -7.69 -34.70
N ILE A 66 -3.29 -8.96 -34.97
CA ILE A 66 -4.33 -9.72 -34.28
C ILE A 66 -3.67 -10.92 -33.62
N VAL A 67 -3.85 -11.05 -32.30
CA VAL A 67 -3.50 -12.23 -31.52
C VAL A 67 -4.78 -12.99 -31.18
N ALA A 68 -4.95 -14.17 -31.76
CA ALA A 68 -6.15 -14.99 -31.60
C ALA A 68 -6.08 -15.85 -30.33
N GLY A 69 -7.19 -15.93 -29.59
CA GLY A 69 -7.32 -16.86 -28.45
C GLY A 69 -6.76 -16.37 -27.11
N VAL A 70 -6.73 -15.05 -26.87
CA VAL A 70 -6.22 -14.43 -25.62
C VAL A 70 -7.32 -14.33 -24.54
N GLY A 71 -8.37 -15.16 -24.59
CA GLY A 71 -9.54 -15.03 -23.71
C GLY A 71 -10.07 -16.37 -23.18
N PRO A 72 -10.90 -16.34 -22.11
CA PRO A 72 -11.42 -17.54 -21.46
C PRO A 72 -12.15 -18.44 -22.46
N GLU A 73 -11.70 -19.70 -22.53
CA GLU A 73 -12.10 -20.78 -23.45
C GLU A 73 -13.28 -20.45 -24.38
N VAL A 74 -12.94 -19.84 -25.52
CA VAL A 74 -13.84 -19.79 -26.65
C VAL A 74 -13.77 -21.18 -27.28
N ASN A 75 -14.88 -21.91 -27.24
CA ASN A 75 -14.99 -23.28 -27.75
C ASN A 75 -14.30 -23.39 -29.13
N ALA A 76 -13.22 -24.20 -29.22
CA ALA A 76 -12.31 -24.24 -30.36
C ALA A 76 -13.00 -24.50 -31.72
N ASP A 77 -14.19 -25.11 -31.70
CA ASP A 77 -15.06 -25.34 -32.85
C ASP A 77 -15.64 -24.05 -33.49
N SER A 78 -15.43 -22.87 -32.89
CA SER A 78 -15.88 -21.57 -33.40
C SER A 78 -14.78 -20.75 -34.10
N LEU A 79 -13.54 -21.24 -34.13
CA LEU A 79 -12.39 -20.59 -34.78
C LEU A 79 -12.32 -20.95 -36.28
N SER A 80 -13.30 -20.54 -37.09
CA SER A 80 -13.12 -20.55 -38.54
C SER A 80 -12.40 -19.27 -38.99
N LEU A 81 -11.08 -19.33 -39.07
CA LEU A 81 -10.20 -18.29 -39.60
C LEU A 81 -10.31 -18.19 -41.13
N ASP A 82 -11.44 -17.73 -41.65
CA ASP A 82 -11.61 -17.34 -43.07
C ASP A 82 -11.51 -15.80 -43.21
N ARG A 83 -10.66 -15.18 -42.39
CA ARG A 83 -10.48 -13.73 -42.28
C ARG A 83 -9.29 -13.28 -43.12
N ASP A 84 -9.53 -12.31 -44.00
CA ASP A 84 -8.46 -11.64 -44.75
C ASP A 84 -7.71 -10.66 -43.81
N PRO A 85 -6.45 -10.92 -43.46
CA PRO A 85 -5.66 -10.07 -42.55
C PRO A 85 -5.44 -8.65 -43.10
N LYS A 86 -5.73 -8.40 -44.38
CA LYS A 86 -5.61 -7.08 -45.01
C LYS A 86 -6.86 -6.21 -44.87
N THR A 87 -7.94 -6.76 -44.33
CA THR A 87 -9.19 -6.00 -44.13
C THR A 87 -9.25 -5.57 -42.66
N PRO A 88 -9.06 -4.27 -42.33
CA PRO A 88 -9.21 -3.81 -40.96
C PRO A 88 -10.61 -4.19 -40.46
N PRO A 89 -10.74 -4.71 -39.23
CA PRO A 89 -12.03 -5.11 -38.71
C PRO A 89 -12.99 -3.90 -38.78
N PRO A 90 -14.24 -4.09 -39.25
CA PRO A 90 -15.21 -3.01 -39.19
C PRO A 90 -15.37 -2.60 -37.72
N ALA A 91 -15.26 -1.29 -37.47
CA ALA A 91 -15.47 -0.72 -36.14
C ALA A 91 -16.76 -1.28 -35.53
N GLY A 92 -16.61 -2.15 -34.54
CA GLY A 92 -17.69 -2.65 -33.69
C GLY A 92 -18.36 -3.99 -34.01
N ASN A 93 -17.94 -4.83 -34.98
CA ASN A 93 -18.63 -6.12 -35.22
C ASN A 93 -17.76 -7.27 -35.77
N GLY A 94 -16.44 -7.11 -35.86
CA GLY A 94 -15.58 -8.12 -36.50
C GLY A 94 -14.96 -9.15 -35.56
N LEU A 95 -14.62 -8.77 -34.32
CA LEU A 95 -13.79 -9.60 -33.44
C LEU A 95 -14.56 -10.85 -33.02
N VAL A 96 -13.93 -12.02 -33.16
CA VAL A 96 -14.40 -13.22 -32.46
C VAL A 96 -14.06 -12.97 -30.99
N GLY A 97 -15.00 -13.19 -30.08
CA GLY A 97 -14.76 -12.90 -28.65
C GLY A 97 -13.46 -13.56 -28.20
N GLY A 98 -12.55 -12.80 -27.57
CA GLY A 98 -11.25 -13.30 -27.11
C GLY A 98 -10.04 -12.94 -27.99
N ASP A 99 -10.21 -12.34 -29.16
CA ASP A 99 -9.08 -11.80 -29.94
C ASP A 99 -8.52 -10.51 -29.31
N LEU A 100 -7.19 -10.36 -29.30
CA LEU A 100 -6.49 -9.13 -28.95
C LEU A 100 -6.03 -8.40 -30.22
N LEU A 101 -6.48 -7.17 -30.40
CA LEU A 101 -6.02 -6.27 -31.46
C LEU A 101 -4.88 -5.41 -30.92
N ILE A 102 -3.83 -5.21 -31.73
CA ILE A 102 -2.72 -4.31 -31.41
C ILE A 102 -2.48 -3.44 -32.66
N GLU A 103 -2.57 -2.11 -32.53
CA GLU A 103 -2.37 -1.19 -33.65
C GLU A 103 -0.94 -1.24 -34.20
N GLU A 104 0.06 -1.21 -33.31
CA GLU A 104 1.48 -1.32 -33.66
C GLU A 104 2.20 -2.25 -32.66
N ALA A 105 2.91 -3.25 -33.16
CA ALA A 105 3.86 -4.05 -32.37
C ALA A 105 5.27 -3.83 -32.89
N ARG A 106 6.15 -3.28 -32.07
CA ARG A 106 7.54 -2.95 -32.39
C ARG A 106 8.50 -3.78 -31.54
N PHE A 107 9.42 -4.43 -32.22
CA PHE A 107 10.54 -5.16 -31.63
C PHE A 107 11.82 -4.38 -31.93
N VAL A 108 12.52 -3.93 -30.89
CA VAL A 108 13.72 -3.10 -30.99
C VAL A 108 14.96 -3.98 -31.08
N ALA A 109 15.68 -3.84 -32.20
CA ALA A 109 16.90 -4.60 -32.49
C ALA A 109 16.79 -6.14 -32.29
N PRO A 110 15.74 -6.82 -32.81
CA PRO A 110 15.57 -8.26 -32.63
C PRO A 110 16.69 -9.03 -33.33
N ARG A 111 17.26 -10.04 -32.68
CA ARG A 111 18.40 -10.81 -33.18
C ARG A 111 18.39 -12.23 -32.62
N LEU A 112 19.31 -13.04 -33.12
CA LEU A 112 19.66 -14.31 -32.51
C LEU A 112 21.00 -14.15 -31.80
N ASP A 113 21.11 -14.67 -30.60
CA ASP A 113 22.34 -14.68 -29.84
C ASP A 113 23.36 -15.72 -30.38
N GLU A 114 24.46 -15.96 -29.67
CA GLU A 114 25.45 -16.98 -30.09
C GLU A 114 24.92 -18.41 -29.99
N ALA A 115 23.93 -18.67 -29.11
CA ALA A 115 23.26 -19.96 -28.96
C ALA A 115 22.16 -20.18 -30.03
N GLY A 116 21.71 -19.12 -30.69
CA GLY A 116 20.60 -19.14 -31.65
C GLY A 116 19.24 -18.86 -31.00
N ASP A 117 19.24 -18.37 -29.76
CA ASP A 117 18.06 -18.00 -28.99
C ASP A 117 17.64 -16.57 -29.34
N PHE A 118 16.35 -16.26 -29.14
CA PHE A 118 15.79 -14.96 -29.51
C PHE A 118 16.16 -13.88 -28.48
N ASP A 119 16.74 -12.78 -28.96
CA ASP A 119 17.13 -11.63 -28.15
C ASP A 119 16.53 -10.35 -28.74
N VAL A 120 16.03 -9.47 -27.87
CA VAL A 120 15.41 -8.19 -28.24
C VAL A 120 15.66 -7.16 -27.14
N GLU A 121 15.97 -5.92 -27.51
CA GLU A 121 16.29 -4.88 -26.53
C GLU A 121 15.03 -4.32 -25.85
N ALA A 122 13.95 -4.20 -26.62
CA ALA A 122 12.67 -3.74 -26.11
C ALA A 122 11.51 -4.23 -27.00
N VAL A 123 10.34 -4.39 -26.38
CA VAL A 123 9.06 -4.61 -27.05
C VAL A 123 8.13 -3.46 -26.71
N HIS A 124 7.59 -2.82 -27.74
CA HIS A 124 6.62 -1.73 -27.62
C HIS A 124 5.34 -2.10 -28.37
N LEU A 125 4.24 -2.23 -27.63
CA LEU A 125 2.91 -2.49 -28.17
C LEU A 125 2.06 -1.22 -28.00
N ARG A 126 1.28 -0.85 -29.02
CA ARG A 126 0.40 0.32 -28.99
C ARG A 126 -1.01 -0.03 -29.42
N GLY A 127 -1.98 0.65 -28.82
CA GLY A 127 -3.40 0.49 -29.13
C GLY A 127 -3.87 -0.95 -28.94
N LEU A 128 -3.60 -1.52 -27.78
CA LEU A 128 -4.09 -2.85 -27.43
C LEU A 128 -5.57 -2.74 -27.11
N VAL A 129 -6.39 -3.55 -27.77
CA VAL A 129 -7.84 -3.58 -27.57
C VAL A 129 -8.33 -5.01 -27.54
N GLN A 130 -9.04 -5.37 -26.48
CA GLN A 130 -9.79 -6.61 -26.35
C GLN A 130 -11.25 -6.29 -26.06
N THR A 131 -12.17 -6.86 -26.84
CA THR A 131 -13.61 -6.68 -26.61
C THR A 131 -14.29 -8.02 -26.42
N SER A 132 -15.12 -8.13 -25.39
CA SER A 132 -16.00 -9.27 -25.20
C SER A 132 -17.27 -9.09 -26.04
N THR A 133 -17.57 -10.07 -26.88
CA THR A 133 -18.79 -10.05 -27.72
C THR A 133 -20.07 -10.34 -26.95
N THR A 134 -19.96 -10.86 -25.72
CA THR A 134 -21.11 -11.35 -24.93
C THR A 134 -21.51 -10.43 -23.78
N ALA A 135 -20.62 -9.55 -23.31
CA ALA A 135 -20.79 -8.86 -22.03
C ALA A 135 -20.72 -7.32 -22.08
N ASN A 136 -20.56 -6.70 -23.26
CA ASN A 136 -20.23 -5.26 -23.38
C ASN A 136 -19.01 -4.88 -22.53
N GLU A 137 -18.05 -5.78 -22.40
CA GLU A 137 -16.79 -5.55 -21.69
C GLU A 137 -15.72 -5.14 -22.70
N SER A 138 -14.92 -4.15 -22.35
CA SER A 138 -13.75 -3.74 -23.13
C SER A 138 -12.54 -3.63 -22.22
N PHE A 139 -11.37 -3.98 -22.76
CA PHE A 139 -10.08 -3.72 -22.16
C PHE A 139 -9.20 -3.05 -23.22
N GLU A 140 -8.62 -1.92 -22.86
CA GLU A 140 -7.82 -1.08 -23.75
C GLU A 140 -6.53 -0.69 -23.03
N VAL A 141 -5.40 -0.69 -23.75
CA VAL A 141 -4.12 -0.13 -23.28
C VAL A 141 -3.53 0.70 -24.41
N GLU A 142 -3.26 1.98 -24.15
CA GLU A 142 -2.71 2.90 -25.17
C GLU A 142 -1.30 2.48 -25.59
N SER A 143 -0.44 2.16 -24.62
CA SER A 143 0.90 1.63 -24.90
C SER A 143 1.43 0.75 -23.78
N LEU A 144 2.25 -0.23 -24.16
CA LEU A 144 2.99 -1.13 -23.29
C LEU A 144 4.44 -1.16 -23.78
N LEU A 145 5.39 -0.93 -22.87
CA LEU A 145 6.81 -0.96 -23.10
C LEU A 145 7.47 -1.91 -22.11
N ILE A 146 8.28 -2.82 -22.63
CA ILE A 146 9.16 -3.68 -21.83
C ILE A 146 10.57 -3.54 -22.41
N GLU A 147 11.53 -3.09 -21.60
CA GLU A 147 12.93 -2.88 -22.01
C GLU A 147 13.89 -3.73 -21.18
N GLY A 148 15.01 -4.12 -21.80
CA GLY A 148 16.12 -4.79 -21.11
C GLY A 148 15.79 -6.20 -20.60
N MET A 149 14.94 -6.92 -21.33
CA MET A 149 14.52 -8.27 -20.94
C MET A 149 15.69 -9.25 -20.92
N SER A 150 15.69 -10.18 -19.97
CA SER A 150 16.46 -11.42 -20.03
C SER A 150 15.96 -12.32 -21.17
N ASP A 151 16.80 -13.22 -21.65
CA ASP A 151 16.44 -14.24 -22.64
C ASP A 151 15.20 -15.05 -22.21
N ALA A 152 15.13 -15.47 -20.94
CA ALA A 152 14.00 -16.24 -20.42
C ALA A 152 12.67 -15.45 -20.45
N LEU A 153 12.70 -14.16 -20.09
CA LEU A 153 11.53 -13.28 -20.19
C LEU A 153 11.15 -13.00 -21.66
N ALA A 154 12.14 -12.82 -22.55
CA ALA A 154 11.89 -12.65 -23.97
C ALA A 154 11.18 -13.88 -24.57
N ASP A 155 11.62 -15.09 -24.20
CA ASP A 155 10.97 -16.35 -24.59
C ASP A 155 9.54 -16.46 -24.06
N MET A 156 9.30 -16.03 -22.82
CA MET A 156 7.94 -16.00 -22.24
C MET A 156 7.02 -15.01 -22.96
N VAL A 157 7.51 -13.81 -23.30
CA VAL A 157 6.75 -12.83 -24.09
C VAL A 157 6.44 -13.40 -25.47
N VAL A 158 7.42 -14.04 -26.12
CA VAL A 158 7.22 -14.73 -27.39
C VAL A 158 6.16 -15.82 -27.28
N MET A 159 6.21 -16.61 -26.21
CA MET A 159 5.23 -17.68 -25.95
C MET A 159 3.83 -17.11 -25.77
N ALA A 160 3.68 -16.05 -24.97
CA ALA A 160 2.39 -15.39 -24.77
C ALA A 160 1.79 -14.85 -26.07
N ILE A 161 2.63 -14.37 -27.00
CA ILE A 161 2.22 -13.84 -28.30
C ILE A 161 1.88 -14.95 -29.29
N THR A 162 2.71 -16.00 -29.34
CA THR A 162 2.63 -17.03 -30.39
C THR A 162 1.76 -18.22 -30.01
N ARG A 163 1.56 -18.42 -28.71
CA ARG A 163 0.80 -19.53 -28.11
C ARG A 163 -0.03 -19.04 -26.92
N PRO A 164 -0.96 -18.10 -27.13
CA PRO A 164 -1.74 -17.49 -26.05
C PRO A 164 -2.63 -18.47 -25.27
N SER A 165 -2.82 -19.70 -25.76
CA SER A 165 -3.52 -20.78 -25.06
C SER A 165 -2.62 -21.64 -24.16
N GLU A 166 -1.30 -21.48 -24.22
CA GLU A 166 -0.37 -22.16 -23.31
C GLU A 166 -0.18 -21.28 -22.07
N ASP A 167 -0.62 -21.78 -20.91
CA ASP A 167 -0.40 -21.10 -19.64
C ASP A 167 1.10 -21.10 -19.31
N ILE A 168 1.65 -19.92 -19.00
CA ILE A 168 2.99 -19.81 -18.41
C ILE A 168 2.88 -20.34 -16.97
N SER A 169 3.35 -21.57 -16.76
CA SER A 169 3.28 -22.19 -15.44
C SER A 169 4.41 -21.70 -14.53
N GLU A 170 4.18 -21.79 -13.22
CA GLU A 170 5.20 -21.52 -12.20
C GLU A 170 6.45 -22.40 -12.38
N GLU A 171 6.27 -23.67 -12.75
CA GLU A 171 7.36 -24.60 -13.06
C GLU A 171 8.24 -24.12 -14.23
N MET A 172 7.68 -23.36 -15.18
CA MET A 172 8.45 -22.78 -16.29
C MET A 172 9.27 -21.57 -15.87
N MET A 173 8.85 -20.88 -14.81
CA MET A 173 9.57 -19.76 -14.23
C MET A 173 10.61 -20.20 -13.22
N GLU A 174 10.40 -21.33 -12.56
CA GLU A 174 11.27 -21.81 -11.50
C GLU A 174 12.71 -22.01 -11.99
N GLY A 175 13.66 -21.30 -11.36
CA GLY A 175 15.08 -21.35 -11.71
C GLY A 175 15.45 -20.61 -12.99
N GLN A 176 14.51 -19.93 -13.65
CA GLN A 176 14.81 -19.03 -14.76
C GLN A 176 15.26 -17.66 -14.24
N ASP A 177 16.17 -17.05 -14.98
CA ASP A 177 16.64 -15.69 -14.73
C ASP A 177 15.70 -14.69 -15.41
N ILE A 178 14.57 -14.38 -14.77
CA ILE A 178 13.57 -13.43 -15.28
C ILE A 178 14.05 -12.02 -14.94
N ARG A 179 14.46 -11.23 -15.94
CA ARG A 179 14.98 -9.87 -15.77
C ARG A 179 14.47 -8.88 -16.81
N LEU A 180 14.40 -7.59 -16.46
CA LEU A 180 13.95 -6.46 -17.27
C LEU A 180 14.51 -5.17 -16.67
N ALA A 181 14.77 -4.16 -17.48
CA ALA A 181 15.26 -2.86 -16.99
C ALA A 181 14.10 -1.92 -16.67
N ARG A 182 13.07 -1.93 -17.52
CA ARG A 182 11.92 -1.05 -17.40
C ARG A 182 10.65 -1.69 -17.91
N PHE A 183 9.57 -1.50 -17.16
CA PHE A 183 8.21 -1.79 -17.57
C PHE A 183 7.42 -0.49 -17.55
N GLU A 184 6.70 -0.17 -18.62
CA GLU A 184 5.78 0.96 -18.64
C GLU A 184 4.48 0.60 -19.38
N MET A 185 3.35 0.97 -18.79
CA MET A 185 2.03 0.82 -19.38
C MET A 185 1.29 2.16 -19.26
N ASN A 186 0.75 2.66 -20.37
CA ASN A 186 -0.01 3.90 -20.39
C ASN A 186 -1.45 3.67 -20.87
N GLY A 187 -2.37 4.44 -20.31
CA GLY A 187 -3.77 4.50 -20.74
C GLY A 187 -4.49 3.16 -20.64
N MET A 188 -4.36 2.46 -19.52
CA MET A 188 -5.12 1.23 -19.30
C MET A 188 -6.56 1.60 -18.93
N ARG A 189 -7.53 1.04 -19.67
CA ARG A 189 -8.95 1.22 -19.40
C ARG A 189 -9.66 -0.13 -19.48
N ALA A 190 -10.55 -0.39 -18.54
CA ALA A 190 -11.47 -1.52 -18.60
C ALA A 190 -12.89 -1.05 -18.34
N THR A 191 -13.84 -1.50 -19.16
CA THR A 191 -15.27 -1.29 -18.90
C THR A 191 -15.97 -2.64 -18.77
N GLY A 192 -17.00 -2.71 -17.94
CA GLY A 192 -17.73 -3.94 -17.75
C GLY A 192 -18.99 -3.80 -16.90
N SER A 193 -19.67 -4.91 -16.70
CA SER A 193 -20.82 -4.99 -15.81
C SER A 193 -20.96 -6.40 -15.27
N ASP A 194 -21.13 -6.53 -13.96
CA ASP A 194 -21.43 -7.78 -13.28
C ASP A 194 -22.74 -7.66 -12.46
N PRO A 195 -23.29 -8.77 -11.93
CA PRO A 195 -24.55 -8.73 -11.17
C PRO A 195 -24.57 -7.84 -9.92
N GLN A 196 -23.41 -7.51 -9.36
CA GLN A 196 -23.21 -6.68 -8.17
C GLN A 196 -22.80 -5.24 -8.53
N PHE A 197 -22.07 -5.06 -9.65
CA PHE A 197 -21.54 -3.78 -10.13
C PHE A 197 -21.93 -3.53 -11.59
N THR A 198 -22.81 -2.55 -11.83
CA THR A 198 -23.18 -2.11 -13.17
C THR A 198 -22.40 -0.87 -13.57
N ASP A 199 -22.19 -0.70 -14.88
CA ASP A 199 -21.52 0.48 -15.45
C ASP A 199 -20.11 0.71 -14.87
N MET A 200 -19.33 -0.37 -14.70
CA MET A 200 -17.97 -0.28 -14.20
C MET A 200 -17.06 0.33 -15.26
N ASP A 201 -16.29 1.35 -14.86
CA ASP A 201 -15.24 1.98 -15.66
C ASP A 201 -14.00 2.12 -14.78
N PHE A 202 -12.95 1.40 -15.17
CA PHE A 202 -11.65 1.37 -14.53
C PHE A 202 -10.64 2.01 -15.47
N PHE A 203 -9.81 2.90 -14.94
CA PHE A 203 -8.80 3.62 -15.70
C PHE A 203 -7.53 3.77 -14.86
N ILE A 204 -6.37 3.59 -15.49
CA ILE A 204 -5.06 3.96 -14.97
C ILE A 204 -4.32 4.70 -16.09
N GLU A 205 -3.87 5.92 -15.82
CA GLU A 205 -3.14 6.71 -16.83
C GLU A 205 -1.77 6.10 -17.09
N ARG A 206 -1.05 5.70 -16.04
CA ARG A 206 0.31 5.19 -16.17
C ARG A 206 0.67 4.23 -15.06
N ILE A 207 1.40 3.17 -15.41
CA ILE A 207 2.18 2.34 -14.50
C ILE A 207 3.59 2.32 -15.07
N ALA A 208 4.60 2.68 -14.30
CA ALA A 208 5.99 2.53 -14.70
C ALA A 208 6.83 1.98 -13.56
N ILE A 209 7.70 1.03 -13.88
CA ILE A 209 8.62 0.39 -12.96
C ILE A 209 10.00 0.40 -13.62
N ASP A 210 10.95 1.00 -12.95
CA ASP A 210 12.37 1.00 -13.31
C ASP A 210 13.13 0.18 -12.27
N TYR A 211 14.00 -0.70 -12.75
CA TYR A 211 14.80 -1.57 -11.91
C TYR A 211 16.25 -1.08 -11.82
N ASP A 212 16.76 -0.96 -10.59
CA ASP A 212 18.16 -0.61 -10.35
C ASP A 212 19.06 -1.83 -10.57
N ASP A 213 18.66 -2.97 -9.99
CA ASP A 213 19.32 -4.25 -10.13
C ASP A 213 18.33 -5.42 -10.01
N THR A 214 18.83 -6.64 -9.83
CA THR A 214 18.01 -7.85 -9.74
C THR A 214 17.26 -8.00 -8.42
N THR A 215 17.66 -7.28 -7.37
CA THR A 215 17.08 -7.38 -6.02
C THR A 215 16.38 -6.11 -5.57
N ARG A 216 16.55 -5.00 -6.30
CA ARG A 216 15.93 -3.71 -5.98
C ARG A 216 15.24 -3.09 -7.19
N LEU A 217 13.96 -2.81 -6.99
CA LEU A 217 13.21 -1.87 -7.81
C LEU A 217 13.75 -0.47 -7.52
N GLY A 218 14.20 0.22 -8.57
CA GLY A 218 14.74 1.58 -8.47
C GLY A 218 13.63 2.57 -8.18
N SER A 219 12.63 2.63 -9.06
CA SER A 219 11.42 3.45 -8.86
C SER A 219 10.19 2.78 -9.46
N GLY A 220 9.05 2.97 -8.81
CA GLY A 220 7.74 2.49 -9.23
C GLY A 220 6.74 3.62 -9.08
N VAL A 221 5.96 3.87 -10.14
CA VAL A 221 4.89 4.88 -10.14
C VAL A 221 3.61 4.33 -10.76
N MET A 222 2.48 4.63 -10.13
CA MET A 222 1.14 4.41 -10.68
C MET A 222 0.39 5.74 -10.64
N GLN A 223 -0.14 6.21 -11.76
CA GLN A 223 -0.79 7.52 -11.88
C GLN A 223 -2.24 7.40 -12.30
N ASN A 224 -3.08 8.23 -11.68
CA ASN A 224 -4.48 8.46 -11.97
C ASN A 224 -5.30 7.16 -12.11
N LEU A 225 -5.29 6.37 -11.03
CA LEU A 225 -6.22 5.26 -10.89
C LEU A 225 -7.61 5.82 -10.62
N VAL A 226 -8.57 5.43 -11.44
CA VAL A 226 -9.99 5.74 -11.28
C VAL A 226 -10.78 4.45 -11.46
N LEU A 227 -11.65 4.16 -10.52
CA LEU A 227 -12.65 3.10 -10.59
C LEU A 227 -14.00 3.72 -10.27
N SER A 228 -14.89 3.76 -11.24
CA SER A 228 -16.27 4.20 -11.08
C SER A 228 -17.23 3.07 -11.41
N GLY A 229 -18.39 3.07 -10.77
CA GLY A 229 -19.40 2.07 -11.01
C GLY A 229 -20.62 2.28 -10.12
N ARG A 230 -21.56 1.34 -10.19
CA ARG A 230 -22.78 1.41 -9.38
C ARG A 230 -23.12 0.06 -8.80
N THR A 231 -23.47 0.04 -7.53
CA THR A 231 -24.00 -1.16 -6.86
C THR A 231 -25.48 -1.02 -6.59
N ALA A 232 -26.18 -2.16 -6.53
CA ALA A 232 -27.60 -2.19 -6.18
C ALA A 232 -27.89 -1.66 -4.77
N GLU A 233 -26.96 -1.83 -3.82
CA GLU A 233 -27.17 -1.52 -2.41
C GLU A 233 -26.65 -0.14 -1.98
N SER A 234 -25.50 0.30 -2.51
CA SER A 234 -24.82 1.52 -2.04
C SER A 234 -24.88 2.69 -3.02
N GLY A 235 -25.37 2.46 -4.25
CA GLY A 235 -25.49 3.48 -5.28
C GLY A 235 -24.18 3.65 -6.06
N PRO A 236 -23.85 4.87 -6.54
CA PRO A 236 -22.58 5.13 -7.20
C PRO A 236 -21.41 4.89 -6.24
N ILE A 237 -20.34 4.32 -6.77
CA ILE A 237 -19.06 4.15 -6.10
C ILE A 237 -18.02 4.75 -7.02
N ASP A 238 -17.24 5.69 -6.49
CA ASP A 238 -16.12 6.30 -7.18
C ASP A 238 -14.88 6.18 -6.28
N ILE A 239 -13.85 5.52 -6.78
CA ILE A 239 -12.54 5.39 -6.15
C ILE A 239 -11.55 6.07 -7.09
N GLY A 240 -10.77 7.00 -6.56
CA GLY A 240 -9.74 7.74 -7.26
C GLY A 240 -8.46 7.77 -6.45
N MET A 241 -7.33 7.81 -7.15
CA MET A 241 -6.01 7.97 -6.57
C MET A 241 -5.11 8.63 -7.62
N GLN A 242 -4.47 9.74 -7.27
CA GLN A 242 -3.69 10.52 -8.24
C GLN A 242 -2.33 9.88 -8.49
N GLU A 243 -1.65 9.44 -7.44
CA GLU A 243 -0.33 8.83 -7.58
C GLU A 243 -0.05 7.83 -6.45
N ILE A 244 0.63 6.72 -6.78
CA ILE A 244 1.46 5.96 -5.86
C ILE A 244 2.89 6.05 -6.38
N ARG A 245 3.83 6.41 -5.52
CA ARG A 245 5.26 6.36 -5.78
C ARG A 245 5.95 5.45 -4.76
N LEU A 246 6.92 4.68 -5.23
CA LEU A 246 7.71 3.77 -4.42
C LEU A 246 9.13 3.71 -4.97
N ASP A 247 10.13 4.04 -4.15
CA ASP A 247 11.53 4.06 -4.57
C ASP A 247 12.39 3.12 -3.72
N GLY A 248 13.28 2.37 -4.38
CA GLY A 248 14.28 1.50 -3.73
C GLY A 248 13.69 0.24 -3.08
N LEU A 249 12.55 -0.25 -3.55
CA LEU A 249 11.88 -1.43 -3.00
C LEU A 249 12.76 -2.67 -3.16
N ASN A 250 13.03 -3.37 -2.06
CA ASN A 250 13.76 -4.63 -2.04
C ASN A 250 12.83 -5.79 -2.38
N SER A 251 12.86 -6.21 -3.65
CA SER A 251 12.01 -7.28 -4.18
C SER A 251 12.38 -8.65 -3.61
N GLU A 252 13.63 -8.84 -3.18
CA GLU A 252 14.06 -10.10 -2.54
C GLU A 252 13.32 -10.34 -1.21
N LEU A 253 13.14 -9.28 -0.40
CA LEU A 253 12.39 -9.39 0.86
C LEU A 253 10.91 -9.70 0.63
N ILE A 254 10.29 -9.11 -0.39
CA ILE A 254 8.91 -9.45 -0.77
C ILE A 254 8.84 -10.90 -1.23
N GLY A 255 9.79 -11.35 -2.06
CA GLY A 255 9.88 -12.74 -2.49
C GLY A 255 9.99 -13.71 -1.30
N GLN A 256 10.83 -13.39 -0.32
CA GLN A 256 10.94 -14.17 0.92
C GLN A 256 9.62 -14.24 1.68
N TRP A 257 8.88 -13.13 1.78
CA TRP A 257 7.57 -13.11 2.43
C TRP A 257 6.53 -13.94 1.67
N ALA A 258 6.49 -13.82 0.35
CA ALA A 258 5.61 -14.60 -0.50
C ALA A 258 5.89 -16.10 -0.33
N SER A 259 7.17 -16.51 -0.43
CA SER A 259 7.57 -17.91 -0.24
C SER A 259 7.28 -18.43 1.16
N ALA A 260 7.42 -17.60 2.20
CA ALA A 260 7.05 -18.00 3.57
C ALA A 260 5.54 -18.21 3.71
N LEU A 261 4.72 -17.34 3.12
CA LEU A 261 3.26 -17.49 3.10
C LEU A 261 2.83 -18.75 2.32
N GLU A 262 3.47 -19.02 1.19
CA GLU A 262 3.21 -20.22 0.37
C GLU A 262 3.64 -21.51 1.08
N ALA A 263 4.75 -21.47 1.80
CA ALA A 263 5.23 -22.60 2.61
C ALA A 263 4.44 -22.80 3.91
N GLU A 264 3.41 -21.99 4.18
CA GLU A 264 2.69 -21.92 5.45
C GLU A 264 3.63 -21.70 6.66
N ASP A 265 4.79 -21.07 6.45
CA ASP A 265 5.75 -20.69 7.49
C ASP A 265 5.39 -19.32 8.08
N GLU A 266 4.28 -19.30 8.83
CA GLU A 266 3.81 -18.10 9.52
C GLU A 266 4.87 -17.51 10.46
N GLN A 267 5.73 -18.36 11.05
CA GLN A 267 6.79 -17.91 11.94
C GLN A 267 7.87 -17.14 11.18
N GLY A 268 8.42 -17.74 10.12
CA GLY A 268 9.44 -17.11 9.29
C GLY A 268 8.93 -15.81 8.65
N PHE A 269 7.66 -15.80 8.21
CA PHE A 269 7.01 -14.58 7.71
C PHE A 269 6.94 -13.50 8.79
N LEU A 270 6.39 -13.79 9.98
CA LEU A 270 6.23 -12.81 11.04
C LEU A 270 7.58 -12.26 11.52
N GLU A 271 8.58 -13.12 11.73
CA GLU A 271 9.92 -12.70 12.14
C GLU A 271 10.54 -11.72 11.14
N SER A 272 10.54 -12.09 9.84
CA SER A 272 11.07 -11.23 8.77
C SER A 272 10.27 -9.94 8.60
N TYR A 273 8.95 -10.02 8.69
CA TYR A 273 8.05 -8.85 8.61
C TYR A 273 8.31 -7.87 9.75
N PHE A 274 8.43 -8.35 11.00
CA PHE A 274 8.70 -7.49 12.15
C PHE A 274 10.10 -6.88 12.08
N GLU A 275 11.12 -7.68 11.78
CA GLU A 275 12.50 -7.19 11.68
C GLU A 275 12.61 -6.11 10.60
N THR A 276 12.01 -6.33 9.43
CA THR A 276 12.11 -5.38 8.32
C THR A 276 11.18 -4.19 8.51
N SER A 277 9.89 -4.41 8.78
CA SER A 277 8.89 -3.33 8.78
C SER A 277 9.01 -2.42 10.00
N MET A 278 9.48 -2.94 11.14
CA MET A 278 9.58 -2.17 12.38
C MET A 278 11.00 -1.68 12.68
N LEU A 279 12.03 -2.51 12.45
CA LEU A 279 13.41 -2.14 12.82
C LEU A 279 14.20 -1.57 11.65
N ARG A 280 13.97 -2.10 10.45
CA ARG A 280 14.77 -1.77 9.27
C ARG A 280 13.93 -1.41 8.04
N PRO A 281 12.94 -0.50 8.13
CA PRO A 281 12.06 -0.19 7.01
C PRO A 281 12.81 0.35 5.79
N GLN A 282 13.99 0.97 5.99
CA GLN A 282 14.88 1.40 4.91
C GLN A 282 15.46 0.24 4.06
N ASP A 283 15.49 -0.97 4.62
CA ASP A 283 15.91 -2.17 3.88
C ASP A 283 14.77 -2.66 2.97
N LEU A 284 13.51 -2.29 3.26
CA LEU A 284 12.35 -2.57 2.42
C LEU A 284 12.21 -1.54 1.30
N PHE A 285 12.17 -0.25 1.61
CA PHE A 285 12.07 0.84 0.62
C PHE A 285 12.67 2.14 1.17
N SER A 286 13.03 3.06 0.26
CA SER A 286 13.61 4.37 0.61
C SER A 286 12.56 5.48 0.68
N ASP A 287 11.61 5.49 -0.23
CA ASP A 287 10.52 6.47 -0.29
C ASP A 287 9.24 5.75 -0.73
N PHE A 288 8.13 6.12 -0.12
CA PHE A 288 6.79 5.69 -0.48
C PHE A 288 5.86 6.89 -0.35
N ALA A 289 5.02 7.12 -1.34
CA ALA A 289 3.99 8.15 -1.28
C ALA A 289 2.69 7.67 -1.94
N ILE A 290 1.55 8.04 -1.37
CA ILE A 290 0.24 7.96 -2.00
C ILE A 290 -0.38 9.36 -1.97
N GLU A 291 -0.81 9.84 -3.13
CA GLU A 291 -1.39 11.17 -3.30
C GLU A 291 -2.81 11.11 -3.82
N GLY A 292 -3.65 12.00 -3.29
CA GLY A 292 -4.98 12.30 -3.83
C GLY A 292 -5.95 11.12 -3.85
N ILE A 293 -6.02 10.33 -2.77
CA ILE A 293 -7.06 9.30 -2.63
C ILE A 293 -8.42 10.00 -2.51
N SER A 294 -9.42 9.49 -3.23
CA SER A 294 -10.81 9.88 -3.11
C SER A 294 -11.68 8.64 -3.18
N LEU A 295 -12.52 8.42 -2.18
CA LEU A 295 -13.48 7.32 -2.11
C LEU A 295 -14.85 7.90 -1.82
N ILE A 296 -15.76 7.75 -2.76
CA ILE A 296 -17.18 8.08 -2.62
C ILE A 296 -17.94 6.76 -2.59
N GLY A 297 -18.60 6.47 -1.48
CA GLY A 297 -19.36 5.24 -1.34
C GLY A 297 -20.10 5.15 -0.02
N SER A 298 -21.23 4.43 -0.03
CA SER A 298 -22.01 4.12 1.19
C SER A 298 -22.44 5.32 2.03
N GLY A 299 -22.53 6.51 1.45
CA GLY A 299 -22.93 7.74 2.15
C GLY A 299 -21.77 8.54 2.75
N MET A 300 -20.53 8.20 2.45
CA MET A 300 -19.34 8.95 2.88
C MET A 300 -18.47 9.30 1.69
N ILE A 301 -17.79 10.43 1.82
CA ILE A 301 -16.67 10.87 1.00
C ILE A 301 -15.45 10.84 1.90
N ILE A 302 -14.49 9.99 1.55
CA ILE A 302 -13.18 9.89 2.19
C ILE A 302 -12.17 10.45 1.20
N SER A 303 -11.36 11.43 1.59
CA SER A 303 -10.24 11.89 0.77
C SER A 303 -8.96 11.93 1.59
N LEU A 304 -7.82 11.71 0.93
CA LEU A 304 -6.50 11.86 1.52
C LEU A 304 -5.65 12.67 0.54
N ASP A 305 -5.08 13.78 1.01
CA ASP A 305 -4.25 14.63 0.16
C ASP A 305 -2.90 13.95 -0.07
N GLU A 306 -2.21 13.52 1.00
CA GLU A 306 -0.93 12.80 0.92
C GLU A 306 -0.74 11.84 2.11
N LEU A 307 -0.22 10.64 1.84
CA LEU A 307 0.46 9.80 2.83
C LEU A 307 1.85 9.46 2.29
N SER A 308 2.90 9.95 2.95
CA SER A 308 4.28 9.65 2.55
C SER A 308 5.11 9.10 3.69
N MET A 309 6.08 8.26 3.34
CA MET A 309 7.08 7.70 4.23
C MET A 309 8.44 7.76 3.55
N MET A 310 9.43 8.35 4.23
CA MET A 310 10.81 8.42 3.78
C MET A 310 11.70 7.73 4.81
N ASN A 311 12.50 6.77 4.36
CA ASN A 311 13.45 6.03 5.17
C ASN A 311 14.88 6.30 4.69
N LEU A 312 15.72 6.85 5.56
CA LEU A 312 17.10 7.20 5.26
C LEU A 312 18.07 6.48 6.18
N ARG A 313 19.04 5.77 5.60
CA ARG A 313 20.20 5.24 6.33
C ARG A 313 21.36 6.23 6.30
N ALA A 314 21.87 6.59 7.46
CA ALA A 314 23.04 7.44 7.63
C ALA A 314 24.04 6.78 8.59
N GLY A 315 24.85 5.84 8.07
CA GLY A 315 25.73 5.00 8.89
C GLY A 315 24.90 3.96 9.67
N GLU A 316 25.04 3.97 11.00
CA GLU A 316 24.30 3.11 11.92
C GLU A 316 22.95 3.70 12.36
N LEU A 317 22.58 4.88 11.84
CA LEU A 317 21.31 5.52 12.14
C LEU A 317 20.34 5.34 10.97
N ASN A 318 19.19 4.76 11.27
CA ASN A 318 18.03 4.68 10.38
C ASN A 318 17.05 5.76 10.80
N ARG A 319 16.69 6.67 9.88
CA ARG A 319 15.67 7.70 10.13
C ARG A 319 14.44 7.40 9.31
N SER A 320 13.27 7.41 9.94
CA SER A 320 11.99 7.34 9.23
C SER A 320 11.20 8.61 9.47
N ARG A 321 10.59 9.13 8.41
CA ARG A 321 9.64 10.24 8.45
C ARG A 321 8.36 9.83 7.74
N THR A 322 7.24 9.87 8.46
CA THR A 322 5.91 9.59 7.93
C THR A 322 5.05 10.84 8.04
N ILE A 323 4.39 11.22 6.95
CA ILE A 323 3.48 12.37 6.89
C ILE A 323 2.10 11.85 6.47
N LEU A 324 1.09 12.19 7.24
CA LEU A 324 -0.32 12.04 6.90
C LEU A 324 -0.90 13.44 6.73
N ASP A 325 -1.14 13.86 5.50
CA ASP A 325 -1.73 15.16 5.20
C ASP A 325 -3.15 15.03 4.65
N GLY A 326 -4.07 15.79 5.25
CA GLY A 326 -5.41 15.99 4.71
C GLY A 326 -6.33 14.75 4.64
N LEU A 327 -6.28 13.81 5.59
CA LEU A 327 -7.29 12.74 5.67
C LEU A 327 -8.65 13.34 6.08
N ARG A 328 -9.58 13.43 5.15
CA ARG A 328 -10.89 14.02 5.33
C ARG A 328 -11.99 12.97 5.24
N LEU A 329 -12.92 13.00 6.19
CA LEU A 329 -14.13 12.20 6.19
C LEU A 329 -15.33 13.13 6.23
N SER A 330 -16.14 13.11 5.18
CA SER A 330 -17.34 13.95 5.07
C SER A 330 -18.56 13.14 4.63
N PRO A 331 -19.79 13.55 5.02
CA PRO A 331 -21.00 12.89 4.56
C PRO A 331 -21.24 13.18 3.07
N ASP A 332 -21.70 12.17 2.33
CA ASP A 332 -22.20 12.34 0.98
C ASP A 332 -23.65 12.83 1.01
N ALA A 333 -23.86 14.13 0.78
CA ALA A 333 -25.18 14.75 0.86
C ALA A 333 -26.18 14.24 -0.20
N ASP A 334 -25.69 13.64 -1.29
CA ASP A 334 -26.53 13.10 -2.36
C ASP A 334 -27.01 11.67 -2.04
N ASN A 335 -26.49 11.06 -0.97
CA ASN A 335 -26.85 9.73 -0.51
C ASN A 335 -27.68 9.75 0.78
N PRO A 336 -28.82 9.04 0.86
CA PRO A 336 -29.63 8.97 2.10
C PRO A 336 -28.86 8.52 3.34
N ARG A 337 -27.84 7.65 3.19
CA ARG A 337 -26.96 7.25 4.30
C ARG A 337 -26.04 8.39 4.73
N GLY A 338 -25.62 9.25 3.81
CA GLY A 338 -24.81 10.42 4.15
C GLY A 338 -25.56 11.45 4.99
N LEU A 339 -26.89 11.55 4.87
CA LEU A 339 -27.69 12.33 5.82
C LEU A 339 -27.64 11.76 7.25
N MET A 340 -27.56 10.43 7.40
CA MET A 340 -27.40 9.80 8.71
C MET A 340 -26.01 10.05 9.28
N VAL A 341 -24.96 9.95 8.44
CA VAL A 341 -23.59 10.27 8.83
C VAL A 341 -23.47 11.75 9.21
N SER A 342 -24.07 12.65 8.43
CA SER A 342 -24.13 14.07 8.72
C SER A 342 -24.81 14.35 10.07
N ALA A 343 -25.93 13.69 10.37
CA ALA A 343 -26.59 13.81 11.67
C ALA A 343 -25.73 13.28 12.83
N ALA A 344 -25.00 12.18 12.62
CA ALA A 344 -24.09 11.62 13.62
C ALA A 344 -22.89 12.54 13.88
N LEU A 345 -22.29 13.11 12.82
CA LEU A 345 -21.23 14.11 12.94
C LEU A 345 -21.73 15.38 13.62
N ALA A 346 -22.92 15.87 13.24
CA ALA A 346 -23.53 17.03 13.88
C ALA A 346 -23.78 16.79 15.37
N GLN A 347 -24.13 15.56 15.77
CA GLN A 347 -24.27 15.20 17.17
C GLN A 347 -22.94 15.33 17.93
N ILE A 348 -21.78 15.08 17.32
CA ILE A 348 -20.48 15.33 17.95
C ILE A 348 -19.91 16.73 17.64
N GLY A 349 -20.71 17.57 16.98
CA GLY A 349 -20.36 18.96 16.65
C GLY A 349 -19.50 19.12 15.40
N TYR A 350 -19.44 18.14 14.50
CA TYR A 350 -18.63 18.20 13.28
C TYR A 350 -19.51 18.23 12.03
N GLU A 351 -19.03 18.90 10.97
CA GLU A 351 -19.58 18.77 9.62
C GLU A 351 -18.81 17.72 8.82
N ARG A 352 -17.51 17.60 9.10
CA ARG A 352 -16.56 16.64 8.57
C ARG A 352 -15.42 16.47 9.58
N LEU A 353 -14.63 15.42 9.42
CA LEU A 353 -13.41 15.19 10.20
C LEU A 353 -12.21 15.43 9.28
N ASP A 354 -11.28 16.29 9.69
CA ASP A 354 -10.01 16.53 8.99
C ASP A 354 -8.87 16.09 9.91
N LEU A 355 -8.12 15.07 9.50
CA LEU A 355 -7.05 14.42 10.25
C LEU A 355 -5.70 14.66 9.57
N SER A 356 -4.67 14.91 10.37
CA SER A 356 -3.28 15.02 9.90
C SER A 356 -2.32 14.46 10.96
N GLY A 357 -1.10 14.16 10.56
CA GLY A 357 -0.05 13.75 11.48
C GLY A 357 1.33 13.74 10.84
N GLU A 358 2.34 13.80 11.68
CA GLU A 358 3.74 13.65 11.29
C GLU A 358 4.44 12.78 12.34
N PHE A 359 5.28 11.85 11.88
CA PHE A 359 6.06 10.95 12.74
C PHE A 359 7.49 10.92 12.25
N ASN A 360 8.42 11.21 13.14
CA ASN A 360 9.84 11.27 12.85
C ASN A 360 10.56 10.44 13.91
N ASN A 361 11.15 9.32 13.50
CA ASN A 361 11.90 8.46 14.39
C ASN A 361 13.32 8.22 13.89
N VAL A 362 14.19 7.86 14.82
CA VAL A 362 15.55 7.45 14.60
C VAL A 362 15.78 6.14 15.34
N TYR A 363 16.27 5.14 14.63
CA TYR A 363 16.71 3.87 15.19
C TYR A 363 18.24 3.75 15.04
N ASP A 364 18.91 3.54 16.16
CA ASP A 364 20.34 3.25 16.25
C ASP A 364 20.52 1.73 16.32
N VAL A 365 21.07 1.17 15.25
CA VAL A 365 21.25 -0.28 15.09
C VAL A 365 22.29 -0.84 16.08
N GLU A 366 23.32 -0.06 16.43
CA GLU A 366 24.37 -0.53 17.36
C GLU A 366 23.85 -0.53 18.80
N ALA A 367 23.06 0.48 19.17
CA ALA A 367 22.50 0.62 20.50
C ALA A 367 21.18 -0.15 20.72
N GLY A 368 20.55 -0.66 19.66
CA GLY A 368 19.23 -1.29 19.72
C GLY A 368 18.17 -0.33 20.29
N ARG A 369 18.27 0.96 19.94
CA ARG A 369 17.54 2.07 20.56
C ARG A 369 16.78 2.88 19.51
N ILE A 370 15.54 3.22 19.80
CA ILE A 370 14.70 4.10 18.99
C ILE A 370 14.33 5.35 19.78
N TRP A 371 14.31 6.49 19.12
CA TRP A 371 13.73 7.71 19.67
C TRP A 371 13.04 8.54 18.60
N THR A 372 12.15 9.42 19.03
CA THR A 372 11.49 10.41 18.17
C THR A 372 12.32 11.70 18.11
N GLU A 373 12.40 12.35 16.94
CA GLU A 373 13.02 13.67 16.77
C GLU A 373 12.06 14.63 16.05
N GLY A 374 12.09 15.93 16.34
CA GLY A 374 11.24 16.89 15.63
C GLY A 374 9.74 16.71 15.92
N GLU A 375 8.90 17.01 14.93
CA GLU A 375 7.44 16.95 15.06
C GLU A 375 6.94 15.50 15.08
N ASN A 376 6.14 15.17 16.09
CA ASN A 376 5.57 13.84 16.26
C ASN A 376 4.15 13.99 16.81
N TYR A 377 3.16 14.05 15.92
CA TYR A 377 1.79 14.37 16.32
C TYR A 377 0.72 13.68 15.49
N TYR A 378 -0.46 13.50 16.09
CA TYR A 378 -1.74 13.29 15.42
C TYR A 378 -2.66 14.46 15.73
N ARG A 379 -3.38 14.98 14.73
CA ARG A 379 -4.28 16.13 14.89
C ARG A 379 -5.61 15.86 14.22
N LEU A 380 -6.69 16.06 14.98
CA LEU A 380 -8.04 16.26 14.46
C LEU A 380 -8.32 17.76 14.46
N GLN A 381 -8.45 18.35 13.28
CA GLN A 381 -8.70 19.79 13.14
C GLN A 381 -9.96 20.21 13.90
N ASP A 382 -9.87 21.34 14.60
CA ASP A 382 -10.92 21.90 15.46
C ASP A 382 -11.41 20.95 16.56
N GLY A 383 -10.57 19.97 16.89
CA GLY A 383 -10.80 18.93 17.88
C GLY A 383 -9.66 18.89 18.88
N PHE A 384 -8.59 18.18 18.55
CA PHE A 384 -7.43 18.02 19.44
C PHE A 384 -6.15 17.73 18.65
N ARG A 385 -5.02 17.97 19.30
CA ARG A 385 -3.69 17.52 18.87
C ARG A 385 -3.08 16.65 19.96
N ILE A 386 -2.50 15.53 19.56
CA ILE A 386 -1.72 14.64 20.42
C ILE A 386 -0.28 14.71 19.94
N ASP A 387 0.62 15.21 20.77
CA ASP A 387 2.07 15.14 20.55
C ASP A 387 2.65 13.95 21.34
N PHE A 388 3.61 13.26 20.75
CA PHE A 388 4.22 12.07 21.33
C PHE A 388 5.74 12.14 21.20
N GLU A 389 6.46 11.94 22.31
CA GLU A 389 7.89 11.69 22.28
C GLU A 389 8.19 10.35 22.94
N ALA A 390 9.08 9.55 22.33
CA ALA A 390 9.56 8.32 22.93
C ALA A 390 11.06 8.17 22.75
N ASP A 391 11.67 7.52 23.73
CA ASP A 391 13.05 7.09 23.74
C ASP A 391 13.12 5.75 24.46
N LEU A 392 13.32 4.68 23.67
CA LEU A 392 13.19 3.29 24.08
C LEU A 392 14.38 2.49 23.57
N ALA A 393 14.91 1.57 24.39
CA ALA A 393 15.90 0.59 23.98
C ALA A 393 15.36 -0.84 24.10
N GLY A 394 16.08 -1.80 23.53
CA GLY A 394 15.73 -3.23 23.59
C GLY A 394 14.80 -3.71 22.47
N TYR A 395 14.75 -2.96 21.37
CA TYR A 395 13.91 -3.29 20.21
C TYR A 395 14.34 -4.59 19.50
N ASP A 396 15.63 -4.90 19.48
CA ASP A 396 16.13 -6.16 18.88
C ASP A 396 15.59 -7.36 19.65
N ARG A 397 15.64 -7.28 20.98
CA ARG A 397 15.08 -8.31 21.85
C ARG A 397 13.57 -8.42 21.69
N LEU A 398 12.88 -7.29 21.49
CA LEU A 398 11.44 -7.30 21.21
C LEU A 398 11.15 -8.05 19.90
N ALA A 399 11.89 -7.79 18.83
CA ALA A 399 11.71 -8.48 17.54
C ALA A 399 11.97 -9.99 17.65
N GLU A 400 13.04 -10.41 18.33
CA GLU A 400 13.30 -11.83 18.62
C GLU A 400 12.12 -12.50 19.34
N LEU A 401 11.55 -11.81 20.35
CA LEU A 401 10.40 -12.33 21.10
C LEU A 401 9.13 -12.41 20.26
N MET A 402 8.89 -11.41 19.40
CA MET A 402 7.75 -11.41 18.49
C MET A 402 7.84 -12.55 17.48
N GLY A 403 9.04 -12.84 16.95
CA GLY A 403 9.27 -14.02 16.10
C GLY A 403 9.04 -15.35 16.82
N ALA A 404 9.29 -15.40 18.14
CA ALA A 404 9.01 -16.58 18.96
C ALA A 404 7.52 -16.71 19.40
N SER A 405 6.69 -15.69 19.15
CA SER A 405 5.30 -15.64 19.65
C SER A 405 4.40 -16.76 19.09
N THR A 406 4.71 -17.25 17.90
CA THR A 406 3.99 -18.35 17.22
C THR A 406 4.19 -19.70 17.91
N GLN A 407 5.22 -19.85 18.75
CA GLN A 407 5.52 -21.08 19.48
C GLN A 407 4.80 -21.16 20.83
N ILE A 408 4.07 -20.11 21.20
CA ILE A 408 3.38 -20.02 22.47
C ILE A 408 2.03 -20.70 22.34
N ASP A 409 1.76 -21.62 23.26
CA ASP A 409 0.44 -22.17 23.44
C ASP A 409 -0.51 -21.06 23.94
N GLN A 410 -1.25 -20.46 23.02
CA GLN A 410 -2.21 -19.39 23.32
C GLN A 410 -3.38 -19.88 24.18
N ASP A 411 -3.58 -21.21 24.25
CA ASP A 411 -4.59 -21.83 25.12
C ASP A 411 -4.08 -22.04 26.56
N ASP A 412 -2.79 -21.82 26.84
CA ASP A 412 -2.22 -21.77 28.19
C ASP A 412 -2.12 -20.31 28.69
N PRO A 413 -3.01 -19.90 29.62
CA PRO A 413 -2.98 -18.55 30.19
C PRO A 413 -1.67 -18.24 30.93
N GLN A 414 -0.97 -19.24 31.48
CA GLN A 414 0.31 -19.02 32.17
C GLN A 414 1.43 -18.76 31.18
N ALA A 415 1.49 -19.51 30.07
CA ALA A 415 2.46 -19.29 29.00
C ALA A 415 2.27 -17.90 28.38
N THR A 416 1.01 -17.54 28.08
CA THR A 416 0.66 -16.23 27.52
C THR A 416 1.02 -15.08 28.47
N GLN A 417 0.74 -15.23 29.77
CA GLN A 417 1.09 -14.22 30.77
C GLN A 417 2.62 -14.07 30.93
N ALA A 418 3.36 -15.18 30.95
CA ALA A 418 4.81 -15.17 31.06
C ALA A 418 5.46 -14.48 29.85
N PHE A 419 4.98 -14.77 28.65
CA PHE A 419 5.44 -14.11 27.44
C PHE A 419 5.11 -12.62 27.41
N GLY A 420 3.90 -12.22 27.81
CA GLY A 420 3.54 -10.80 27.93
C GLY A 420 4.46 -10.05 28.89
N ALA A 421 4.86 -10.67 30.00
CA ALA A 421 5.83 -10.09 30.91
C ALA A 421 7.25 -10.00 30.31
N GLU A 422 7.65 -10.99 29.48
CA GLU A 422 8.94 -10.98 28.79
C GLU A 422 9.01 -9.90 27.69
N LEU A 423 7.93 -9.73 26.91
CA LEU A 423 7.79 -8.65 25.93
C LEU A 423 7.95 -7.27 26.57
N LEU A 424 7.24 -7.03 27.68
CA LEU A 424 7.36 -5.77 28.42
C LEU A 424 8.74 -5.64 29.08
N GLY A 425 9.33 -6.74 29.52
CA GLY A 425 10.69 -6.78 30.06
C GLY A 425 11.77 -6.39 29.05
N ALA A 426 11.55 -6.66 27.75
CA ALA A 426 12.51 -6.37 26.69
C ALA A 426 12.73 -4.86 26.48
N LEU A 427 11.68 -4.06 26.68
CA LEU A 427 11.73 -2.63 26.44
C LEU A 427 12.29 -1.88 27.66
N VAL A 428 13.30 -1.06 27.40
CA VAL A 428 13.93 -0.17 28.39
C VAL A 428 13.53 1.25 28.09
N LEU A 429 12.80 1.86 29.02
CA LEU A 429 12.33 3.24 28.94
C LEU A 429 13.44 4.21 29.35
N HIS A 430 13.76 5.15 28.47
CA HIS A 430 14.55 6.34 28.79
C HIS A 430 13.68 7.57 28.98
N ARG A 431 12.71 7.77 28.08
CA ARG A 431 11.73 8.87 28.16
C ARG A 431 10.48 8.53 27.37
N LEU A 432 9.33 8.94 27.90
CA LEU A 432 8.05 8.96 27.20
C LEU A 432 7.38 10.30 27.51
N SER A 433 6.87 10.99 26.51
CA SER A 433 6.04 12.17 26.67
C SER A 433 4.80 12.04 25.81
N LEU A 434 3.65 12.39 26.37
CA LEU A 434 2.38 12.49 25.68
C LEU A 434 1.76 13.83 26.04
N SER A 435 1.51 14.67 25.05
CA SER A 435 0.78 15.92 25.24
C SER A 435 -0.54 15.87 24.49
N LEU A 436 -1.63 16.26 25.15
CA LEU A 436 -2.95 16.43 24.55
C LEU A 436 -3.32 17.92 24.60
N THR A 437 -3.40 18.54 23.43
CA THR A 437 -3.89 19.91 23.26
C THR A 437 -5.34 19.89 22.80
N ASP A 438 -6.22 20.54 23.55
CA ASP A 438 -7.60 20.80 23.14
C ASP A 438 -7.63 21.91 22.10
N GLU A 439 -8.09 21.59 20.90
CA GLU A 439 -8.31 22.54 19.81
C GLU A 439 -9.81 22.82 19.60
N GLY A 440 -10.64 22.58 20.64
CA GLY A 440 -12.07 22.89 20.65
C GLY A 440 -12.98 21.68 20.84
N ILE A 441 -12.46 20.47 21.00
CA ILE A 441 -13.29 19.28 21.27
C ILE A 441 -14.05 19.42 22.58
N LEU A 442 -13.43 19.97 23.63
CA LEU A 442 -14.08 20.09 24.93
C LEU A 442 -15.28 21.02 24.88
N ASP A 443 -15.13 22.18 24.22
CA ASP A 443 -16.22 23.14 24.04
C ASP A 443 -17.39 22.52 23.27
N ARG A 444 -17.11 21.76 22.21
CA ARG A 444 -18.16 21.05 21.44
C ARG A 444 -18.88 20.01 22.29
N VAL A 445 -18.14 19.19 23.04
CA VAL A 445 -18.71 18.17 23.94
C VAL A 445 -19.58 18.82 25.01
N VAL A 446 -19.10 19.90 25.63
CA VAL A 446 -19.83 20.64 26.66
C VAL A 446 -21.11 21.26 26.09
N ALA A 447 -21.04 21.93 24.94
CA ALA A 447 -22.20 22.53 24.29
C ALA A 447 -23.26 21.48 23.91
N ASN A 448 -22.83 20.33 23.38
CA ASN A 448 -23.73 19.24 23.04
C ASN A 448 -24.39 18.60 24.27
N MET A 449 -23.60 18.28 25.30
CA MET A 449 -24.12 17.72 26.55
C MET A 449 -25.08 18.69 27.24
N SER A 450 -24.76 19.99 27.23
CA SER A 450 -25.60 21.08 27.73
C SER A 450 -26.96 21.08 27.03
N ALA A 451 -26.98 21.05 25.69
CA ALA A 451 -28.20 20.98 24.89
C ALA A 451 -29.01 19.70 25.13
N SER A 452 -28.34 18.54 25.22
CA SER A 452 -28.97 17.23 25.39
C SER A 452 -29.57 17.05 26.78
N GLN A 453 -28.85 17.46 27.82
CA GLN A 453 -29.25 17.30 29.22
C GLN A 453 -30.06 18.49 29.76
N GLN A 454 -30.22 19.56 28.98
CA GLN A 454 -30.88 20.80 29.38
C GLN A 454 -30.24 21.43 30.62
N MET A 455 -28.92 21.34 30.73
CA MET A 455 -28.11 21.88 31.81
C MET A 455 -27.33 23.10 31.31
N SER A 456 -26.84 23.95 32.21
CA SER A 456 -25.88 24.97 31.78
C SER A 456 -24.54 24.33 31.43
N GLU A 457 -23.75 24.95 30.55
CA GLU A 457 -22.40 24.48 30.23
C GLU A 457 -21.49 24.44 31.47
N GLU A 458 -21.67 25.37 32.41
CA GLU A 458 -20.97 25.39 33.71
C GLU A 458 -21.29 24.13 34.53
N ASP A 459 -22.57 23.74 34.61
CA ASP A 459 -22.98 22.52 35.31
C ASP A 459 -22.41 21.26 34.65
N VAL A 460 -22.35 21.22 33.31
CA VAL A 460 -21.75 20.11 32.56
C VAL A 460 -20.25 20.01 32.84
N ARG A 461 -19.51 21.12 32.82
CA ARG A 461 -18.08 21.13 33.18
C ARG A 461 -17.85 20.68 34.62
N ALA A 462 -18.70 21.13 35.55
CA ALA A 462 -18.64 20.68 36.95
C ALA A 462 -18.89 19.16 37.07
N GLN A 463 -19.83 18.62 36.28
CA GLN A 463 -20.10 17.18 36.23
C GLN A 463 -18.94 16.39 35.63
N LEU A 464 -18.30 16.88 34.56
CA LEU A 464 -17.11 16.26 33.98
C LEU A 464 -15.95 16.26 34.99
N GLY A 465 -15.70 17.39 35.66
CA GLY A 465 -14.69 17.47 36.72
C GLY A 465 -14.94 16.50 37.87
N TRP A 466 -16.19 16.33 38.31
CA TRP A 466 -16.55 15.34 39.34
C TRP A 466 -16.32 13.89 38.86
N THR A 467 -16.64 13.62 37.59
CA THR A 467 -16.47 12.29 36.98
C THR A 467 -14.99 11.93 36.90
N THR A 468 -14.15 12.85 36.43
CA THR A 468 -12.69 12.72 36.42
C THR A 468 -12.12 12.49 37.81
N GLY A 469 -12.58 13.25 38.81
CA GLY A 469 -12.20 13.05 40.22
C GLY A 469 -12.53 11.65 40.74
N THR A 470 -13.64 11.07 40.29
CA THR A 470 -14.02 9.69 40.64
C THR A 470 -13.14 8.66 39.93
N MET A 471 -12.79 8.89 38.66
CA MET A 471 -11.84 8.05 37.93
C MET A 471 -10.46 8.03 38.60
N ALA A 472 -9.99 9.18 39.07
CA ALA A 472 -8.72 9.28 39.78
C ALA A 472 -8.66 8.46 41.06
N MET A 473 -9.77 8.35 41.80
CA MET A 473 -9.84 7.45 42.97
C MET A 473 -9.63 5.99 42.56
N GLY A 474 -10.19 5.55 41.43
CA GLY A 474 -9.92 4.23 40.86
C GLY A 474 -8.46 4.08 40.42
N ALA A 475 -7.93 5.11 39.76
CA ALA A 475 -6.55 5.17 39.27
C ALA A 475 -5.51 5.05 40.41
N THR A 476 -5.83 5.51 41.62
CA THR A 476 -4.94 5.35 42.80
C THR A 476 -4.63 3.90 43.15
N GLN A 477 -5.51 2.96 42.79
CA GLN A 477 -5.29 1.53 42.99
C GLN A 477 -4.30 0.93 42.00
N VAL A 478 -4.10 1.59 40.85
CA VAL A 478 -3.28 1.09 39.73
C VAL A 478 -1.92 1.80 39.67
N PHE A 479 -1.90 3.11 39.95
CA PHE A 479 -0.74 3.99 39.74
C PHE A 479 -0.12 4.52 41.04
N GLY A 480 -0.69 4.16 42.18
CA GLY A 480 -0.35 4.76 43.47
C GLY A 480 -0.93 6.17 43.66
N THR A 481 -0.89 6.65 44.91
CA THR A 481 -1.57 7.89 45.29
C THR A 481 -0.93 9.15 44.69
N GLY A 482 0.40 9.22 44.61
CA GLY A 482 1.11 10.41 44.13
C GLY A 482 0.83 10.71 42.64
N PRO A 483 1.20 9.80 41.73
CA PRO A 483 0.92 9.91 40.29
C PRO A 483 -0.56 10.16 39.99
N ALA A 484 -1.48 9.40 40.63
CA ALA A 484 -2.90 9.56 40.40
C ALA A 484 -3.43 10.95 40.83
N LEU A 485 -2.89 11.54 41.90
CA LEU A 485 -3.27 12.91 42.30
C LEU A 485 -2.76 13.96 41.32
N GLN A 486 -1.52 13.83 40.83
CA GLN A 486 -0.97 14.76 39.82
C GLN A 486 -1.78 14.71 38.52
N LEU A 487 -2.03 13.50 38.01
CA LEU A 487 -2.86 13.29 36.82
C LEU A 487 -4.26 13.86 37.00
N ASN A 488 -4.89 13.62 38.16
CA ASN A 488 -6.21 14.15 38.45
C ASN A 488 -6.24 15.68 38.46
N SER A 489 -5.25 16.31 39.11
CA SER A 489 -5.16 17.77 39.13
C SER A 489 -5.01 18.34 37.71
N ALA A 490 -4.15 17.75 36.89
CA ALA A 490 -3.96 18.19 35.51
C ALA A 490 -5.22 17.97 34.64
N LEU A 491 -5.86 16.79 34.75
CA LEU A 491 -7.10 16.49 34.02
C LEU A 491 -8.26 17.40 34.44
N VAL A 492 -8.42 17.69 35.73
CA VAL A 492 -9.50 18.58 36.21
C VAL A 492 -9.34 19.97 35.61
N GLU A 493 -8.12 20.52 35.59
CA GLU A 493 -7.86 21.82 34.96
C GLU A 493 -8.06 21.78 33.43
N PHE A 494 -7.60 20.72 32.77
CA PHE A 494 -7.81 20.51 31.34
C PHE A 494 -9.30 20.47 30.97
N PHE A 495 -10.12 19.65 31.66
CA PHE A 495 -11.56 19.58 31.40
C PHE A 495 -12.31 20.88 31.76
N ALA A 496 -11.83 21.61 32.77
CA ALA A 496 -12.44 22.87 33.17
C ALA A 496 -12.17 23.97 32.13
N ASN A 497 -10.93 24.07 31.63
CA ASN A 497 -10.46 25.25 30.92
C ASN A 497 -10.06 25.02 29.45
N GLY A 498 -9.92 23.78 28.99
CA GLY A 498 -9.20 23.48 27.75
C GLY A 498 -7.71 23.81 27.88
N GLY A 499 -6.95 23.81 26.77
CA GLY A 499 -5.50 24.03 26.77
C GLY A 499 -4.72 22.73 26.56
N ARG A 500 -3.55 22.58 27.21
CA ARG A 500 -2.64 21.44 27.01
C ARG A 500 -2.44 20.64 28.29
N LEU A 501 -2.55 19.32 28.16
CA LEU A 501 -2.27 18.33 29.19
C LEU A 501 -0.99 17.57 28.81
N ASP A 502 0.04 17.63 29.63
CA ASP A 502 1.29 16.90 29.44
C ASP A 502 1.38 15.75 30.44
N ILE A 503 1.75 14.56 29.95
CA ILE A 503 2.01 13.35 30.72
C ILE A 503 3.39 12.84 30.34
N GLU A 504 4.30 12.78 31.29
CA GLU A 504 5.69 12.41 31.05
C GLU A 504 6.12 11.25 31.96
N LEU A 505 6.99 10.39 31.43
CA LEU A 505 7.74 9.38 32.15
C LEU A 505 9.22 9.60 31.82
N GLU A 506 9.98 10.13 32.77
CA GLU A 506 11.43 10.34 32.62
C GLU A 506 12.17 9.72 33.82
N PRO A 507 12.42 8.40 33.79
CA PRO A 507 13.10 7.74 34.90
C PRO A 507 14.52 8.28 35.07
N GLN A 508 14.98 8.41 36.32
CA GLN A 508 16.33 8.93 36.63
C GLN A 508 17.46 8.07 36.05
N SER A 509 17.17 6.80 35.78
CA SER A 509 18.03 5.86 35.08
C SER A 509 17.18 5.01 34.14
N PRO A 510 17.69 4.59 32.97
CA PRO A 510 16.94 3.72 32.06
C PRO A 510 16.38 2.51 32.79
N THR A 511 15.07 2.25 32.65
CA THR A 511 14.35 1.26 33.45
C THR A 511 13.53 0.35 32.53
N SER A 512 13.56 -0.96 32.74
CA SER A 512 12.74 -1.89 31.97
C SER A 512 11.26 -1.70 32.29
N LEU A 513 10.36 -1.74 31.28
CA LEU A 513 8.92 -1.69 31.54
C LEU A 513 8.47 -2.89 32.40
N GLY A 514 9.12 -4.05 32.24
CA GLY A 514 8.90 -5.21 33.11
C GLY A 514 9.25 -4.95 34.58
N GLU A 515 10.33 -4.20 34.85
CA GLU A 515 10.69 -3.79 36.22
C GLU A 515 9.65 -2.82 36.80
N MET A 516 9.16 -1.87 36.00
CA MET A 516 8.11 -0.91 36.39
C MET A 516 6.79 -1.57 36.78
N MET A 517 6.46 -2.70 36.15
CA MET A 517 5.25 -3.47 36.45
C MET A 517 5.38 -4.38 37.68
N GLN A 518 6.61 -4.75 38.06
CA GLN A 518 6.87 -5.67 39.17
C GLN A 518 7.20 -4.97 40.49
N SER A 519 7.41 -3.65 40.47
CA SER A 519 8.03 -2.88 41.55
C SER A 519 7.08 -2.31 42.61
N ASP A 520 5.75 -2.38 42.48
CA ASP A 520 4.81 -2.10 43.60
C ASP A 520 4.26 -3.38 44.27
N PRO A 521 4.98 -3.94 45.26
CA PRO A 521 4.55 -5.14 45.98
C PRO A 521 3.33 -4.95 46.90
N LYS A 522 2.75 -3.73 47.00
CA LYS A 522 1.58 -3.46 47.85
C LYS A 522 0.27 -3.39 47.08
N THR A 523 0.30 -3.06 45.80
CA THR A 523 -0.91 -2.91 44.97
C THR A 523 -0.95 -3.87 43.78
N GLY A 524 0.20 -4.43 43.36
CA GLY A 524 0.32 -5.13 42.09
C GLY A 524 0.18 -4.20 40.87
N GLY A 525 0.29 -2.88 41.11
CA GLY A 525 0.22 -1.82 40.11
C GLY A 525 1.60 -1.38 39.59
N ILE A 526 1.59 -0.41 38.68
CA ILE A 526 2.80 0.12 38.03
C ILE A 526 3.43 1.17 38.95
N ASP A 527 4.72 1.04 39.28
CA ASP A 527 5.45 2.07 40.02
C ASP A 527 5.82 3.25 39.12
N LEU A 528 4.84 4.12 38.87
CA LEU A 528 5.06 5.35 38.11
C LEU A 528 5.99 6.34 38.82
N SER A 529 6.23 6.19 40.13
CA SER A 529 7.11 7.12 40.85
C SER A 529 8.58 6.88 40.50
N SER A 530 9.01 5.61 40.36
CA SER A 530 10.36 5.29 39.88
C SER A 530 10.52 5.57 38.38
N ALA A 531 9.43 5.55 37.62
CA ALA A 531 9.38 5.94 36.22
C ALA A 531 9.52 7.46 35.97
N GLY A 532 9.67 8.27 37.03
CA GLY A 532 9.76 9.72 36.91
C GLY A 532 8.47 10.35 36.38
N PHE A 533 7.31 9.81 36.76
CA PHE A 533 6.03 10.31 36.29
C PHE A 533 5.76 11.76 36.71
N SER A 534 5.34 12.56 35.74
CA SER A 534 4.73 13.87 35.93
C SER A 534 3.47 14.00 35.06
N ALA A 535 2.50 14.76 35.58
CA ALA A 535 1.39 15.25 34.78
C ALA A 535 1.17 16.73 35.08
N SER A 536 1.07 17.54 34.04
CA SER A 536 0.90 18.99 34.15
C SER A 536 -0.14 19.52 33.18
N TYR A 537 -0.68 20.67 33.55
CA TYR A 537 -1.61 21.44 32.74
C TYR A 537 -0.97 22.79 32.39
N SER A 538 -1.12 23.21 31.14
CA SER A 538 -0.75 24.55 30.68
C SER A 538 -1.87 25.17 29.84
N ASN A 539 -2.03 26.48 29.97
CA ASN A 539 -2.96 27.24 29.15
C ASN A 539 -2.13 27.91 28.04
N GLU A 540 -2.36 27.56 26.77
CA GLU A 540 -1.58 28.07 25.62
C GLU A 540 -1.76 29.58 25.34
N SER A 541 -2.47 30.30 26.22
CA SER A 541 -2.65 31.76 26.11
C SER A 541 -1.61 32.62 26.85
N ASP A 542 -0.52 32.02 27.36
CA ASP A 542 0.62 32.73 28.00
C ASP A 542 1.93 32.69 27.18
#